data_AF-A0A2E6JIT9-F1
#
_entry.id   AF-A0A2E6JIT9-F1
#
_cell.length_a   1.000
_cell.length_b   1.000
_cell.length_c   1.000
_cell.angle_alpha   90.00
_cell.angle_beta   90.00
_cell.angle_gamma   90.00
#
_symmetry.space_group_name_H-M   'P 1'
#
loop_
_entity.id
_entity.type
_entity.pdbx_description
1 polymer ?
#
loop_
_entity_poly.entity_id
_entity_poly.type
_entity_poly.pdbx_seq_one_letter_code
_entity_poly.pdbx_strand_id
1 'polypeptide(L)'
;MDIPYNVKERPDTGLYNGKLGIWFFLASEVMLFGGLFSAYIFLRTGVDNWPAGTDYLDVPLATLNTLFLISSSVTMVMSWASLKLNDFKKYKLYTLITLLFAFAFLVVKYFEYSAKFAHNPPYLPSTNNFLGIYFTMTGLHVLHIIGGVLVIGYLYGPGSKMWNSDPERFTNRIEIVGLYWHFVDLVWIFLFPVLYLL
;
A
#
# COMPACT_ATOMS: atom_id res chain seq x y z
N MET A 1 2.89 -11.67 31.63
CA MET A 1 1.64 -10.89 31.69
C MET A 1 0.92 -11.10 30.38
N ASP A 2 -0.23 -11.78 30.39
CA ASP A 2 -1.09 -11.83 29.22
C ASP A 2 -1.86 -10.52 29.12
N ILE A 3 -1.72 -9.84 27.98
CA ILE A 3 -2.47 -8.62 27.70
C ILE A 3 -3.91 -9.04 27.34
N PRO A 4 -4.94 -8.55 28.05
CA PRO A 4 -6.32 -8.94 27.78
C PRO A 4 -6.75 -8.54 26.36
N TYR A 5 -7.57 -9.38 25.72
CA TYR A 5 -8.14 -9.18 24.36
C TYR A 5 -7.13 -9.04 23.22
N ASN A 6 -5.94 -9.64 23.36
CA ASN A 6 -4.92 -9.67 22.32
C ASN A 6 -5.17 -10.75 21.25
N VAL A 7 -5.85 -11.84 21.65
CA VAL A 7 -6.21 -12.97 20.78
C VAL A 7 -7.73 -13.17 20.79
N LYS A 8 -8.34 -13.18 21.98
CA LYS A 8 -9.78 -13.28 22.15
C LYS A 8 -10.50 -11.98 21.78
N GLU A 9 -11.63 -12.12 21.13
CA GLU A 9 -12.54 -11.01 20.82
C GLU A 9 -13.09 -10.39 22.11
N ARG A 10 -13.32 -9.08 22.08
CA ARG A 10 -13.98 -8.41 23.19
C ARG A 10 -15.50 -8.66 23.15
N PRO A 11 -16.17 -8.76 24.31
CA PRO A 11 -17.62 -8.96 24.37
C PRO A 11 -18.44 -7.77 23.85
N ASP A 12 -17.88 -6.56 23.89
CA ASP A 12 -18.54 -5.30 23.53
C ASP A 12 -18.55 -5.05 22.01
N THR A 13 -17.44 -5.36 21.35
CA THR A 13 -17.17 -4.99 19.95
C THR A 13 -17.07 -6.21 19.04
N GLY A 14 -16.93 -7.42 19.57
CA GLY A 14 -16.68 -8.64 18.78
C GLY A 14 -15.32 -8.63 18.06
N LEU A 15 -14.41 -7.74 18.45
CA LEU A 15 -13.10 -7.57 17.82
C LEU A 15 -11.99 -7.63 18.86
N TYR A 16 -10.83 -8.15 18.47
CA TYR A 16 -9.61 -8.10 19.30
C TYR A 16 -8.90 -6.75 19.16
N ASN A 17 -8.10 -6.37 20.16
CA ASN A 17 -7.51 -5.03 20.26
C ASN A 17 -6.73 -4.62 19.01
N GLY A 18 -5.95 -5.54 18.42
CA GLY A 18 -5.17 -5.26 17.22
C GLY A 18 -6.02 -4.93 16.00
N LYS A 19 -7.19 -5.57 15.86
CA LYS A 19 -8.12 -5.31 14.75
C LYS A 19 -8.80 -3.95 14.88
N LEU A 20 -9.19 -3.55 16.10
CA LEU A 20 -9.69 -2.20 16.36
C LEU A 20 -8.61 -1.14 16.08
N GLY A 21 -7.39 -1.37 16.56
CA GLY A 21 -6.27 -0.45 16.36
C GLY A 21 -5.97 -0.20 14.88
N ILE A 22 -5.93 -1.26 14.05
CA ILE A 22 -5.69 -1.06 12.63
C ILE A 22 -6.83 -0.32 11.95
N TRP A 23 -8.11 -0.57 12.30
CA TRP A 23 -9.23 0.17 11.70
C TRP A 23 -9.17 1.67 12.00
N PHE A 24 -8.81 2.08 13.21
CA PHE A 24 -8.62 3.49 13.54
C PHE A 24 -7.45 4.10 12.77
N PHE A 25 -6.35 3.37 12.65
CA PHE A 25 -5.20 3.81 11.84
C PHE A 25 -5.58 3.95 10.36
N LEU A 26 -6.30 2.98 9.77
CA LEU A 26 -6.78 3.08 8.39
C LEU A 26 -7.73 4.26 8.21
N ALA A 27 -8.60 4.54 9.18
CA ALA A 27 -9.48 5.71 9.13
C ALA A 27 -8.68 7.02 9.12
N SER A 28 -7.60 7.14 9.89
CA SER A 28 -6.74 8.34 9.83
C SER A 28 -6.01 8.47 8.48
N GLU A 29 -5.58 7.35 7.90
CA GLU A 29 -4.95 7.35 6.58
C GLU A 29 -5.92 7.75 5.46
N VAL A 30 -7.19 7.30 5.54
CA VAL A 30 -8.25 7.76 4.62
C VAL A 30 -8.40 9.28 4.68
N MET A 31 -8.36 9.87 5.88
CA MET A 31 -8.46 11.33 6.03
C MET A 31 -7.23 12.06 5.46
N LEU A 32 -6.03 11.52 5.69
CA LEU A 32 -4.77 12.05 5.17
C LEU A 32 -4.75 12.08 3.63
N PHE A 33 -5.01 10.93 2.98
CA PHE A 33 -5.09 10.86 1.52
C PHE A 33 -6.30 11.63 0.99
N GLY A 34 -7.44 11.59 1.68
CA GLY A 34 -8.64 12.35 1.32
C GLY A 34 -8.40 13.86 1.26
N GLY A 35 -7.61 14.40 2.19
CA GLY A 35 -7.18 15.80 2.16
C GLY A 35 -6.31 16.12 0.94
N LEU A 36 -5.37 15.24 0.58
CA LEU A 36 -4.52 15.41 -0.60
C LEU A 36 -5.30 15.30 -1.91
N PHE A 37 -6.24 14.35 -2.01
CA PHE A 37 -7.15 14.24 -3.16
C PHE A 37 -8.01 15.50 -3.31
N SER A 38 -8.53 16.03 -2.21
CA SER A 38 -9.29 17.28 -2.22
C SER A 38 -8.42 18.44 -2.72
N ALA A 39 -7.19 18.56 -2.23
CA ALA A 39 -6.24 19.58 -2.67
C ALA A 39 -5.95 19.48 -4.17
N TYR A 40 -5.76 18.26 -4.72
CA TYR A 40 -5.60 18.05 -6.16
C TYR A 40 -6.80 18.57 -6.96
N ILE A 41 -8.02 18.23 -6.55
CA ILE A 41 -9.25 18.66 -7.24
C ILE A 41 -9.38 20.19 -7.23
N PHE A 42 -9.12 20.84 -6.09
CA PHE A 42 -9.15 22.30 -6.00
C PHE A 42 -8.09 22.97 -6.88
N LEU A 43 -6.86 22.44 -6.91
CA LEU A 43 -5.80 22.97 -7.77
C LEU A 43 -6.14 22.81 -9.26
N ARG A 44 -6.72 21.66 -9.63
CA ARG A 44 -7.13 21.35 -11.00
C ARG A 44 -8.28 22.23 -11.49
N THR A 45 -9.31 22.42 -10.66
CA THR A 45 -10.50 23.22 -11.00
C THR A 45 -10.26 24.72 -10.94
N GLY A 46 -9.18 25.15 -10.26
CA GLY A 46 -8.82 26.56 -10.11
C GLY A 46 -8.08 27.18 -11.30
N VAL A 47 -7.80 26.41 -12.37
CA VAL A 47 -7.13 26.93 -13.57
C VAL A 47 -7.80 26.41 -14.84
N ASP A 48 -7.85 27.25 -15.88
CA ASP A 48 -8.54 26.92 -17.14
C ASP A 48 -7.78 25.89 -18.00
N ASN A 49 -6.45 25.84 -17.88
CA ASN A 49 -5.61 24.91 -18.62
C ASN A 49 -4.72 24.10 -17.66
N TRP A 50 -5.18 22.91 -17.28
CA TRP A 50 -4.41 21.97 -16.46
C TRP A 50 -3.57 21.06 -17.36
N PRO A 51 -2.27 20.87 -17.08
CA PRO A 51 -1.44 19.94 -17.86
C PRO A 51 -2.04 18.53 -17.85
N ALA A 52 -2.12 17.90 -19.02
CA ALA A 52 -2.61 16.53 -19.10
C ALA A 52 -1.58 15.58 -18.46
N GLY A 53 -2.03 14.67 -17.59
CA GLY A 53 -1.14 13.70 -16.96
C GLY A 53 -0.34 12.88 -17.97
N THR A 54 -0.93 12.60 -19.14
CA THR A 54 -0.33 11.90 -20.28
C THR A 54 0.88 12.61 -20.89
N ASP A 55 1.01 13.93 -20.72
CA ASP A 55 2.15 14.68 -21.26
C ASP A 55 3.43 14.42 -20.45
N TYR A 56 3.27 14.00 -19.20
CA TYR A 56 4.37 13.79 -18.26
C TYR A 56 4.52 12.33 -17.81
N LEU A 57 3.50 11.48 -18.01
CA LEU A 57 3.39 10.17 -17.40
C LEU A 57 3.11 9.06 -18.42
N ASP A 58 3.81 7.94 -18.25
CA ASP A 58 3.63 6.75 -19.08
C ASP A 58 2.50 5.87 -18.52
N VAL A 59 1.35 5.91 -19.20
CA VAL A 59 0.14 5.17 -18.81
C VAL A 59 0.33 3.65 -18.89
N PRO A 60 0.95 3.07 -19.94
CA PRO A 60 1.30 1.64 -19.97
C PRO A 60 2.13 1.16 -18.77
N LEU A 61 3.20 1.87 -18.41
CA LEU A 61 4.05 1.50 -17.27
C LEU A 61 3.28 1.59 -15.94
N ALA A 62 2.46 2.61 -15.78
CA ALA A 62 1.63 2.77 -14.58
C ALA A 62 0.48 1.75 -14.50
N THR A 63 -0.06 1.32 -15.64
CA THR A 63 -1.05 0.23 -15.71
C THR A 63 -0.43 -1.10 -15.29
N LEU A 64 0.78 -1.39 -15.78
CA LEU A 64 1.54 -2.58 -15.39
C LEU A 64 1.86 -2.61 -13.89
N ASN A 65 2.24 -1.47 -13.31
CA ASN A 65 2.42 -1.32 -11.86
C ASN A 65 1.14 -1.59 -11.07
N THR A 66 0.01 -1.08 -11.56
CA THR A 66 -1.30 -1.30 -10.92
C THR A 66 -1.67 -2.78 -10.95
N LEU A 67 -1.36 -3.48 -12.05
CA LEU A 67 -1.56 -4.93 -12.16
C LEU A 67 -0.71 -5.71 -11.15
N PHE A 68 0.55 -5.30 -10.92
CA PHE A 68 1.39 -5.90 -9.89
C PHE A 68 0.80 -5.71 -8.49
N LEU A 69 0.33 -4.52 -8.14
CA LEU A 69 -0.26 -4.27 -6.82
C LEU A 69 -1.54 -5.07 -6.61
N ILE A 70 -2.47 -5.06 -7.57
CA ILE A 70 -3.71 -5.86 -7.47
C ILE A 70 -3.39 -7.34 -7.32
N SER A 71 -2.43 -7.86 -8.09
CA SER A 71 -1.98 -9.25 -7.99
C SER A 71 -1.37 -9.54 -6.61
N SER A 72 -0.57 -8.60 -6.06
CA SER A 72 0.02 -8.70 -4.72
C SER A 72 -1.02 -8.74 -3.60
N SER A 73 -2.13 -8.01 -3.78
CA SER A 73 -3.28 -8.00 -2.90
C SER A 73 -3.92 -9.38 -2.84
N VAL A 74 -4.21 -9.97 -4.00
CA VAL A 74 -4.81 -11.31 -4.07
C VAL A 74 -3.90 -12.33 -3.39
N THR A 75 -2.59 -12.30 -3.63
CA THR A 75 -1.66 -13.22 -2.98
C THR A 75 -1.56 -12.99 -1.47
N MET A 76 -1.76 -11.76 -0.98
CA MET A 76 -1.79 -11.49 0.45
C MET A 76 -2.99 -12.15 1.14
N VAL A 77 -4.20 -12.08 0.55
CA VAL A 77 -5.39 -12.80 1.05
C VAL A 77 -5.16 -14.30 1.05
N MET A 78 -4.59 -14.83 -0.04
CA MET A 78 -4.26 -16.25 -0.15
C MET A 78 -3.25 -16.71 0.91
N SER A 79 -2.30 -15.85 1.28
CA SER A 79 -1.33 -16.14 2.34
C SER A 79 -2.02 -16.31 3.70
N TRP A 80 -2.96 -15.42 4.04
CA TRP A 80 -3.77 -15.50 5.26
C TRP A 80 -4.70 -16.72 5.24
N ALA A 81 -5.38 -16.98 4.12
CA ALA A 81 -6.25 -18.14 3.97
C ALA A 81 -5.47 -19.46 4.14
N SER A 82 -4.24 -19.51 3.64
CA SER A 82 -3.36 -20.68 3.81
C SER A 82 -3.01 -20.93 5.28
N LEU A 83 -2.81 -19.87 6.08
CA LEU A 83 -2.61 -20.02 7.53
C LEU A 83 -3.86 -20.56 8.22
N LYS A 84 -5.06 -20.10 7.84
CA LYS A 84 -6.32 -20.65 8.36
C LYS A 84 -6.52 -22.13 8.00
N LEU A 85 -5.99 -22.57 6.87
CA LEU A 85 -5.96 -23.98 6.44
C LEU A 85 -4.78 -24.79 7.03
N ASN A 86 -3.99 -24.20 7.95
CA ASN A 86 -2.77 -24.79 8.51
C ASN A 86 -1.69 -25.17 7.48
N ASP A 87 -1.71 -24.58 6.28
CA ASP A 87 -0.72 -24.80 5.22
C ASP A 87 0.36 -23.71 5.24
N PHE A 88 1.34 -23.90 6.11
CA PHE A 88 2.43 -22.94 6.32
C PHE A 88 3.37 -22.81 5.11
N LYS A 89 3.48 -23.86 4.28
CA LYS A 89 4.32 -23.83 3.07
C LYS A 89 3.70 -22.88 2.04
N LYS A 90 2.39 -22.97 1.83
CA LYS A 90 1.66 -22.06 0.94
C LYS A 90 1.67 -20.63 1.47
N TYR A 91 1.52 -20.43 2.78
CA TYR A 91 1.69 -19.11 3.39
C TYR A 91 3.02 -18.45 2.98
N LYS A 92 4.14 -19.16 3.13
CA LYS A 92 5.46 -18.64 2.75
C LYS A 92 5.56 -18.34 1.25
N LEU A 93 5.02 -19.22 0.40
CA LEU A 93 5.02 -19.02 -1.03
C LEU A 93 4.24 -17.74 -1.42
N TYR A 94 3.01 -17.59 -0.95
CA TYR A 94 2.18 -16.44 -1.29
C TYR A 94 2.72 -15.13 -0.71
N THR A 95 3.25 -15.16 0.51
CA THR A 95 3.88 -13.98 1.13
C THR A 95 5.14 -13.56 0.36
N LEU A 96 5.94 -14.51 -0.10
CA LEU A 96 7.10 -14.23 -0.95
C LEU A 96 6.67 -13.61 -2.28
N ILE A 97 5.61 -14.13 -2.91
CA ILE A 97 5.06 -13.56 -4.15
C ILE A 97 4.58 -12.12 -3.93
N THR A 98 3.85 -11.85 -2.83
CA THR A 98 3.44 -10.48 -2.47
C THR A 98 4.65 -9.55 -2.34
N LEU A 99 5.71 -9.98 -1.65
CA LEU A 99 6.95 -9.20 -1.53
C LEU A 99 7.61 -8.95 -2.89
N LEU A 100 7.67 -9.95 -3.76
CA LEU A 100 8.26 -9.79 -5.11
C LEU A 100 7.49 -8.78 -5.95
N PHE A 101 6.16 -8.80 -5.93
CA PHE A 101 5.35 -7.80 -6.63
C PHE A 101 5.52 -6.40 -6.04
N ALA A 102 5.63 -6.27 -4.72
CA ALA A 102 5.92 -5.00 -4.06
C ALA A 102 7.28 -4.43 -4.49
N PHE A 103 8.33 -5.26 -4.53
CA PHE A 103 9.64 -4.85 -5.02
C PHE A 103 9.61 -4.48 -6.50
N ALA A 104 8.91 -5.25 -7.33
CA ALA A 104 8.74 -4.94 -8.75
C ALA A 104 8.10 -3.55 -8.94
N PHE A 105 7.04 -3.24 -8.19
CA PHE A 105 6.42 -1.92 -8.18
C PHE A 105 7.42 -0.81 -7.82
N LEU A 106 8.19 -0.99 -6.74
CA LEU A 106 9.18 0.01 -6.29
C LEU A 106 10.28 0.23 -7.34
N VAL A 107 10.73 -0.83 -8.01
CA VAL A 107 11.75 -0.75 -9.07
C VAL A 107 11.23 0.03 -10.27
N VAL A 108 10.03 -0.28 -10.77
CA VAL A 108 9.45 0.45 -11.90
C VAL A 108 9.23 1.92 -11.53
N LYS A 109 8.75 2.20 -10.31
CA LYS A 109 8.59 3.58 -9.83
C LYS A 109 9.90 4.34 -9.71
N TYR A 110 10.96 3.66 -9.27
CA TYR A 110 12.30 4.25 -9.22
C TYR A 110 12.79 4.65 -10.62
N PHE A 111 12.56 3.80 -11.64
CA PHE A 111 12.89 4.14 -13.03
C PHE A 111 12.05 5.31 -13.56
N GLU A 112 10.75 5.34 -13.28
CA GLU A 112 9.86 6.45 -13.67
C GLU A 112 10.30 7.78 -13.04
N TYR A 113 10.68 7.77 -11.77
CA TYR A 113 11.18 8.97 -11.08
C TYR A 113 12.52 9.40 -11.63
N SER A 114 13.46 8.46 -11.80
CA SER A 114 14.79 8.76 -12.34
C SER A 114 14.73 9.34 -13.74
N ALA A 115 13.83 8.82 -14.59
CA ALA A 115 13.58 9.38 -15.92
C ALA A 115 13.03 10.82 -15.87
N LYS A 116 12.15 11.13 -14.92
CA LYS A 116 11.62 12.50 -14.72
C LYS A 116 12.67 13.50 -14.23
N PHE A 117 13.56 13.06 -13.34
CA PHE A 117 14.66 13.90 -12.86
C PHE A 117 15.77 14.08 -13.91
N ALA A 118 15.97 13.09 -14.79
CA ALA A 118 16.94 13.15 -15.88
C ALA A 118 16.45 13.90 -17.12
N HIS A 119 15.15 14.26 -17.18
CA HIS A 119 14.59 15.07 -18.26
C HIS A 119 15.23 16.47 -18.29
N ASN A 120 15.29 17.11 -19.48
CA ASN A 120 15.85 18.46 -19.63
C ASN A 120 14.83 19.40 -20.29
N PRO A 121 14.26 20.38 -19.57
CA PRO A 121 14.50 20.71 -18.15
C PRO A 121 13.94 19.64 -17.19
N PRO A 122 14.51 19.51 -15.98
CA PRO A 122 14.10 18.49 -15.02
C PRO A 122 12.69 18.76 -14.49
N TYR A 123 11.88 17.71 -14.42
CA TYR A 123 10.56 17.75 -13.82
C TYR A 123 10.67 17.65 -12.30
N LEU A 124 10.92 18.79 -11.66
CA LEU A 124 11.01 18.91 -10.21
C LEU A 124 9.64 19.21 -9.59
N PRO A 125 9.43 18.89 -8.30
CA PRO A 125 8.23 19.29 -7.56
C PRO A 125 7.99 20.80 -7.55
N SER A 126 9.04 21.61 -7.75
CA SER A 126 8.97 23.07 -7.80
C SER A 126 8.62 23.63 -9.18
N THR A 127 8.58 22.81 -10.23
CA THR A 127 8.41 23.30 -11.61
C THR A 127 6.96 23.71 -11.90
N ASN A 128 5.97 22.94 -11.44
CA ASN A 128 4.56 23.31 -11.52
C ASN A 128 3.74 22.66 -10.39
N ASN A 129 2.53 23.17 -10.18
CA ASN A 129 1.62 22.67 -9.15
C ASN A 129 1.24 21.18 -9.37
N PHE A 130 1.13 20.74 -10.62
CA PHE A 130 0.82 19.35 -10.97
C PHE A 130 1.93 18.37 -10.52
N LEU A 131 3.19 18.66 -10.81
CA LEU A 131 4.33 17.86 -10.39
C LEU A 131 4.51 17.92 -8.87
N GLY A 132 4.28 19.09 -8.25
CA GLY A 132 4.29 19.25 -6.80
C GLY A 132 3.32 18.26 -6.12
N ILE A 133 2.03 18.34 -6.46
CA ILE A 133 1.01 17.45 -5.86
C ILE A 133 1.21 15.98 -6.28
N TYR A 134 1.65 15.73 -7.51
CA TYR A 134 2.00 14.39 -8.00
C TYR A 134 3.07 13.75 -7.13
N PHE A 135 4.23 14.40 -6.94
CA PHE A 135 5.33 13.87 -6.15
C PHE A 135 4.98 13.72 -4.68
N THR A 136 4.16 14.62 -4.12
CA THR A 136 3.67 14.49 -2.74
C THR A 136 2.79 13.25 -2.57
N MET A 137 1.77 13.07 -3.41
CA MET A 137 0.83 11.95 -3.29
C MET A 137 1.51 10.60 -3.58
N THR A 138 2.26 10.51 -4.68
CA THR A 138 2.97 9.28 -5.07
C THR A 138 4.13 8.97 -4.13
N GLY A 139 4.89 9.97 -3.68
CA GLY A 139 5.98 9.79 -2.72
C GLY A 139 5.47 9.30 -1.37
N LEU A 140 4.39 9.89 -0.86
CA LEU A 140 3.76 9.42 0.37
C LEU A 140 3.27 7.98 0.23
N HIS A 141 2.66 7.64 -0.89
CA HIS A 141 2.22 6.27 -1.16
C HIS A 141 3.40 5.27 -1.23
N VAL A 142 4.51 5.64 -1.87
CA VAL A 142 5.74 4.81 -1.90
C VAL A 142 6.28 4.59 -0.48
N LEU A 143 6.25 5.61 0.39
CA LEU A 143 6.65 5.46 1.80
C LEU A 143 5.76 4.43 2.54
N HIS A 144 4.46 4.43 2.27
CA HIS A 144 3.53 3.44 2.83
C HIS A 144 3.84 2.03 2.34
N ILE A 145 4.11 1.85 1.04
CA ILE A 145 4.53 0.55 0.48
C ILE A 145 5.80 0.07 1.16
N ILE A 146 6.82 0.92 1.31
CA ILE A 146 8.06 0.56 2.00
C ILE A 146 7.78 0.13 3.44
N GLY A 147 6.94 0.86 4.16
CA GLY A 147 6.49 0.48 5.51
C GLY A 147 5.84 -0.90 5.54
N GLY A 148 4.93 -1.18 4.61
CA GLY A 148 4.28 -2.49 4.48
C GLY A 148 5.26 -3.61 4.15
N VAL A 149 6.18 -3.38 3.21
CA VAL A 149 7.22 -4.36 2.83
C VAL A 149 8.11 -4.72 4.02
N LEU A 150 8.47 -3.74 4.85
CA LEU A 150 9.26 -3.99 6.06
C LEU A 150 8.50 -4.87 7.06
N VAL A 151 7.21 -4.60 7.29
CA VAL A 151 6.39 -5.39 8.23
C VAL A 151 6.14 -6.81 7.69
N ILE A 152 5.79 -6.95 6.40
CA ILE A 152 5.60 -8.25 5.75
C ILE A 152 6.91 -9.04 5.74
N GLY A 153 8.04 -8.39 5.42
CA GLY A 153 9.37 -8.99 5.45
C GLY A 153 9.75 -9.48 6.85
N TYR A 154 9.42 -8.71 7.89
CA TYR A 154 9.59 -9.14 9.28
C TYR A 154 8.76 -10.39 9.61
N LEU A 155 7.49 -10.45 9.19
CA LEU A 155 6.62 -11.61 9.44
C LEU A 155 6.98 -12.84 8.59
N TYR A 156 7.53 -12.64 7.39
CA TYR A 156 8.07 -13.70 6.55
C TYR A 156 9.35 -14.30 7.13
N GLY A 157 10.26 -13.45 7.63
CA GLY A 157 11.55 -13.85 8.20
C GLY A 157 11.46 -14.23 9.69
N PRO A 158 11.91 -13.36 10.61
CA PRO A 158 12.00 -13.67 12.05
C PRO A 158 10.65 -13.95 12.69
N GLY A 159 9.58 -13.26 12.26
CA GLY A 159 8.23 -13.42 12.79
C GLY A 159 7.63 -14.80 12.49
N SER A 160 8.11 -15.49 11.46
CA SER A 160 7.64 -16.82 11.08
C SER A 160 7.84 -17.88 12.16
N LYS A 161 8.77 -17.67 13.11
CA LYS A 161 8.97 -18.52 14.29
C LYS A 161 7.74 -18.55 15.20
N MET A 162 6.94 -17.49 15.21
CA MET A 162 5.74 -17.37 16.03
C MET A 162 4.66 -18.39 15.65
N TRP A 163 4.69 -18.90 14.42
CA TRP A 163 3.79 -19.97 13.98
C TRP A 163 3.90 -21.22 14.87
N ASN A 164 5.08 -21.55 15.39
CA ASN A 164 5.27 -22.74 16.22
C ASN A 164 4.89 -22.50 17.69
N SER A 165 4.91 -21.26 18.18
CA SER A 165 4.61 -20.94 19.57
C SER A 165 3.16 -20.52 19.79
N ASP A 166 2.60 -19.73 18.87
CA ASP A 166 1.26 -19.14 18.97
C ASP A 166 0.69 -18.91 17.54
N PRO A 167 0.19 -19.98 16.89
CA PRO A 167 -0.30 -19.93 15.51
C PRO A 167 -1.49 -18.97 15.33
N GLU A 168 -2.36 -18.88 16.34
CA GLU A 168 -3.57 -18.05 16.29
C GLU A 168 -3.20 -16.57 16.31
N ARG A 169 -2.32 -16.16 17.23
CA ARG A 169 -1.82 -14.78 17.28
C ARG A 169 -1.03 -14.40 16.04
N PHE A 170 -0.25 -15.33 15.48
CA PHE A 170 0.46 -15.09 14.23
C PHE A 170 -0.53 -14.85 13.06
N THR A 171 -1.56 -15.68 12.95
CA THR A 171 -2.60 -15.54 11.92
C THR A 171 -3.33 -14.20 12.03
N ASN A 172 -3.66 -13.77 13.26
CA ASN A 172 -4.29 -12.47 13.50
C ASN A 172 -3.38 -11.29 13.11
N ARG A 173 -2.06 -11.40 13.33
CA ARG A 173 -1.10 -10.37 12.87
C ARG A 173 -1.03 -10.30 11.35
N ILE A 174 -1.07 -11.44 10.66
CA ILE A 174 -1.08 -11.49 9.20
C ILE A 174 -2.38 -10.90 8.64
N GLU A 175 -3.52 -11.14 9.31
CA GLU A 175 -4.79 -10.47 8.97
C GLU A 175 -4.66 -8.94 9.04
N ILE A 176 -4.15 -8.41 10.15
CA ILE A 176 -3.95 -6.97 10.37
C ILE A 176 -3.05 -6.37 9.28
N VAL A 177 -1.93 -7.03 8.99
CA VAL A 177 -1.00 -6.56 7.95
C VAL A 177 -1.61 -6.68 6.56
N GLY A 178 -2.43 -7.71 6.32
CA GLY A 178 -3.22 -7.83 5.10
C GLY A 178 -4.19 -6.66 4.92
N LEU A 179 -4.95 -6.30 5.96
CA LEU A 179 -5.85 -5.13 5.93
C LEU A 179 -5.11 -3.84 5.57
N TYR A 180 -3.92 -3.62 6.15
CA TYR A 180 -3.06 -2.50 5.78
C TYR A 180 -2.62 -2.56 4.32
N TRP A 181 -2.16 -3.72 3.85
CA TRP A 181 -1.69 -3.89 2.47
C TRP A 181 -2.80 -3.64 1.45
N HIS A 182 -4.00 -4.18 1.68
CA HIS A 182 -5.17 -3.93 0.84
C HIS A 182 -5.57 -2.47 0.81
N PHE A 183 -5.46 -1.77 1.95
CA PHE A 183 -5.74 -0.35 2.00
C PHE A 183 -4.75 0.46 1.15
N VAL A 184 -3.45 0.16 1.26
CA VAL A 184 -2.43 0.81 0.43
C VAL A 184 -2.73 0.57 -1.05
N ASP A 185 -3.03 -0.67 -1.46
CA ASP A 185 -3.40 -1.00 -2.84
C ASP A 185 -4.65 -0.23 -3.30
N LEU A 186 -5.67 -0.12 -2.44
CA LEU A 186 -6.90 0.62 -2.74
C LEU A 186 -6.61 2.10 -2.99
N VAL A 187 -5.76 2.73 -2.18
CA VAL A 187 -5.34 4.13 -2.40
C VAL A 187 -4.68 4.29 -3.78
N TRP A 188 -3.85 3.34 -4.19
CA TRP A 188 -3.22 3.38 -5.53
C TRP A 188 -4.25 3.28 -6.66
N ILE A 189 -5.27 2.43 -6.51
CA ILE A 189 -6.34 2.28 -7.51
C ILE A 189 -7.09 3.59 -7.74
N PHE A 190 -7.20 4.46 -6.75
CA PHE A 190 -7.75 5.82 -6.94
C PHE A 190 -6.71 6.82 -7.43
N LEU A 191 -5.48 6.73 -6.94
CA LEU A 191 -4.40 7.64 -7.31
C LEU A 191 -4.07 7.54 -8.80
N PHE A 192 -3.99 6.31 -9.34
CA PHE A 192 -3.65 6.08 -10.74
C PHE A 192 -4.60 6.80 -11.71
N PRO A 193 -5.93 6.59 -11.72
CA PRO A 193 -6.82 7.32 -12.62
C PRO A 193 -6.80 8.83 -12.39
N VAL A 194 -6.72 9.27 -11.13
CA VAL A 194 -6.79 10.71 -10.79
C VAL A 194 -5.58 11.49 -11.29
N LEU A 195 -4.39 10.89 -11.28
CA LEU A 195 -3.17 11.57 -11.72
C LEU A 195 -2.75 11.24 -13.16
N TYR A 196 -3.04 10.03 -13.65
CA TYR A 196 -2.58 9.57 -14.97
C TYR A 196 -3.64 9.72 -16.06
N LEU A 197 -4.93 9.66 -15.73
CA LEU A 197 -6.03 9.64 -16.73
C LEU A 197 -6.87 10.91 -16.73
N LEU A 198 -7.09 11.51 -15.56
CA LEU A 198 -7.68 12.84 -15.43
C LEU A 198 -6.58 13.87 -15.62
#